data_AF-A0A238W4E4-F1
#
_entry.id   AF-A0A238W4E4-F1
#
_cell.length_a   1.000
_cell.length_b   1.000
_cell.length_c   1.000
_cell.angle_alpha   90.00
_cell.angle_beta   90.00
_cell.angle_gamma   90.00
#
_symmetry.space_group_name_H-M   'P 1'
#
loop_
_entity.id
_entity.type
_entity.pdbx_description
1 polymer ?
#
loop_
_entity_poly.entity_id
_entity_poly.type
_entity_poly.pdbx_seq_one_letter_code
_entity_poly.pdbx_strand_id
1 'polypeptide(L)'
;MSTDTFSTGPAAVFARIEHNGQHLTVVKLQQTEGPLNTSALEQHLTTALGLAPNALLLVLPTEGGPVLGQGPAEQLYNDYLSTNTAAVVEQTWQPLG
;
A
#
# COMPACT_ATOMS: atom_id res chain seq x y z
N MET A 1 23.69 -23.34 5.80
CA MET A 1 23.30 -22.65 7.04
C MET A 1 22.71 -21.32 6.61
N SER A 2 21.44 -21.33 6.21
CA SER A 2 20.74 -20.12 5.77
C SER A 2 20.02 -19.55 6.96
N THR A 3 20.60 -18.52 7.57
CA THR A 3 19.88 -17.60 8.44
C THR A 3 19.03 -16.72 7.54
N ASP A 4 17.87 -17.23 7.13
CA ASP A 4 16.77 -16.43 6.59
C ASP A 4 16.16 -15.65 7.76
N THR A 5 16.83 -14.55 8.08
CA THR A 5 16.36 -13.56 9.05
C THR A 5 15.02 -13.05 8.56
N PHE A 6 13.98 -13.48 9.26
CA PHE A 6 12.61 -12.98 9.22
C PHE A 6 12.56 -11.47 8.93
N SER A 7 12.23 -11.17 7.68
CA SER A 7 11.56 -9.97 7.20
C SER A 7 10.21 -9.81 7.92
N THR A 8 10.18 -9.27 9.13
CA THR A 8 8.92 -9.11 9.89
C THR A 8 8.38 -7.68 9.77
N GLY A 9 8.16 -7.23 8.54
CA GLY A 9 7.06 -6.29 8.26
C GLY A 9 5.74 -7.07 8.19
N PRO A 10 4.57 -6.42 8.33
CA PRO A 10 3.30 -7.10 8.06
C PRO A 10 3.32 -7.63 6.63
N ALA A 11 2.93 -8.89 6.44
CA ALA A 11 2.81 -9.46 5.11
C ALA A 11 1.90 -8.55 4.28
N ALA A 12 2.44 -7.98 3.21
CA ALA A 12 1.74 -7.00 2.40
C ALA A 12 2.12 -7.17 0.94
N VAL A 13 1.23 -6.73 0.07
CA VAL A 13 1.51 -6.57 -1.36
C VAL A 13 1.28 -5.12 -1.74
N PHE A 14 2.04 -4.62 -2.71
CA PHE A 14 1.87 -3.25 -3.17
C PHE A 14 1.72 -3.19 -4.69
N ALA A 15 1.05 -2.14 -5.15
CA ALA A 15 0.98 -1.76 -6.54
C ALA A 15 1.27 -0.26 -6.65
N ARG A 16 1.97 0.12 -7.71
CA ARG A 16 2.15 1.51 -8.09
C ARG A 16 1.21 1.81 -9.24
N ILE A 17 0.40 2.84 -9.05
CA ILE A 17 -0.60 3.27 -10.01
C ILE A 17 -0.25 4.68 -10.44
N GLU A 18 -0.52 4.99 -11.71
CA GLU A 18 -0.48 6.34 -12.21
C GLU A 18 -1.88 6.71 -12.69
N HIS A 19 -2.42 7.79 -12.17
CA HIS A 19 -3.73 8.28 -12.57
C HIS A 19 -3.71 9.81 -12.56
N ASN A 20 -4.23 10.43 -13.61
CA ASN A 20 -4.26 11.89 -13.77
C ASN A 20 -2.89 12.58 -13.57
N GLY A 21 -1.80 11.92 -13.98
CA GLY A 21 -0.42 12.42 -13.83
C GLY A 21 0.11 12.39 -12.38
N GLN A 22 -0.61 11.75 -11.46
CA GLN A 22 -0.18 11.52 -10.08
C GLN A 22 0.17 10.05 -9.88
N HIS A 23 1.28 9.81 -9.17
CA HIS A 23 1.66 8.46 -8.74
C HIS A 23 1.08 8.18 -7.37
N LEU A 24 0.39 7.05 -7.25
CA LEU A 24 -0.10 6.52 -5.99
C LEU A 24 0.47 5.12 -5.76
N THR A 25 0.98 4.91 -4.56
CA THR A 25 1.34 3.57 -4.09
C THR A 25 0.22 3.03 -3.23
N VAL A 26 -0.35 1.90 -3.63
CA VAL A 26 -1.39 1.21 -2.87
C VAL A 26 -0.75 -0.02 -2.23
N VAL A 27 -0.85 -0.14 -0.92
CA VAL A 27 -0.39 -1.30 -0.15
C VAL A 27 -1.62 -2.02 0.40
N LYS A 28 -1.72 -3.33 0.14
CA LYS A 28 -2.71 -4.21 0.75
C LYS A 28 -1.99 -5.04 1.81
N LEU A 29 -2.36 -4.83 3.07
CA LEU A 29 -1.93 -5.69 4.16
C LEU A 29 -2.67 -7.02 4.02
N GLN A 30 -1.95 -8.13 4.12
CA GLN A 30 -2.50 -9.49 4.06
C GLN A 30 -2.84 -10.02 5.45
N GLN A 31 -2.12 -9.56 6.48
CA GLN A 31 -2.38 -9.87 7.88
C GLN A 31 -2.18 -8.63 8.75
N THR A 32 -3.14 -8.36 9.62
CA THR A 32 -3.05 -7.33 10.66
C THR A 32 -3.14 -8.01 12.02
N GLU A 33 -2.01 -8.54 12.51
CA GLU A 33 -1.95 -9.11 13.85
C GLU A 33 -1.81 -7.97 14.88
N GLY A 34 -2.89 -7.65 15.58
CA GLY A 34 -2.90 -6.73 16.70
C GLY A 34 -3.08 -5.24 16.34
N PRO A 35 -3.01 -4.34 17.36
CA PRO A 35 -3.22 -2.92 17.16
C PRO A 35 -2.11 -2.34 16.28
N LEU A 36 -2.52 -1.83 15.11
CA LEU A 36 -1.60 -1.31 14.10
C LEU A 36 -1.16 0.11 14.47
N ASN A 37 0.13 0.29 14.74
CA ASN A 37 0.70 1.63 14.89
C ASN A 37 0.87 2.25 13.49
N THR A 38 -0.07 3.11 13.11
CA THR A 38 -0.15 3.72 11.78
C THR A 38 1.07 4.56 11.43
N SER A 39 1.63 5.32 12.36
CA SER A 39 2.83 6.13 12.11
C SER A 39 4.08 5.28 11.89
N ALA A 40 4.26 4.22 12.68
CA ALA A 40 5.36 3.29 12.50
C ALA A 40 5.23 2.50 11.18
N LEU A 41 4.00 2.11 10.83
CA LEU A 41 3.70 1.48 9.55
C LEU A 41 4.04 2.41 8.38
N GLU A 42 3.59 3.66 8.42
CA GLU A 42 3.84 4.63 7.35
C GLU A 42 5.34 4.85 7.13
N GLN A 43 6.11 5.02 8.21
CA GLN A 43 7.58 5.14 8.15
C GLN A 43 8.24 3.88 7.58
N HIS A 44 7.77 2.70 8.01
CA HIS A 44 8.28 1.44 7.49
C HIS A 44 8.00 1.30 6.00
N LEU A 45 6.75 1.54 5.56
CA LEU A 45 6.35 1.45 4.16
C LEU A 45 7.07 2.47 3.28
N THR A 46 7.17 3.74 3.70
CA THR A 46 7.89 4.77 2.96
C THR A 46 9.37 4.42 2.79
N THR A 47 10.01 3.87 3.82
CA THR A 47 11.41 3.42 3.77
C THR A 47 11.56 2.19 2.87
N ALA A 48 10.74 1.16 3.05
CA ALA A 48 10.80 -0.09 2.29
C ALA A 48 10.53 0.11 0.80
N LEU A 49 9.62 1.03 0.46
CA LEU A 49 9.23 1.33 -0.91
C LEU A 49 10.02 2.48 -1.56
N GLY A 50 10.94 3.11 -0.81
CA GLY A 50 11.74 4.25 -1.26
C GLY A 50 10.89 5.45 -1.67
N LEU A 51 9.78 5.71 -0.95
CA LEU A 51 8.84 6.78 -1.25
C LEU A 51 9.36 8.14 -0.77
N ALA A 52 9.05 9.18 -1.54
CA ALA A 52 9.26 10.54 -1.09
C ALA A 52 8.34 10.86 0.11
N PRO A 53 8.71 11.81 1.00
CA PRO A 53 7.92 12.17 2.18
C PRO A 53 6.50 12.67 1.88
N ASN A 54 6.25 13.13 0.66
CA ASN A 54 4.97 13.63 0.17
C ASN A 54 4.33 12.73 -0.89
N ALA A 55 4.82 11.49 -1.05
CA ALA A 55 4.23 10.54 -1.97
C ALA A 55 2.83 10.15 -1.50
N LEU A 56 1.90 10.00 -2.46
CA LEU A 56 0.59 9.44 -2.15
C LEU A 56 0.76 7.95 -1.83
N LEU A 57 0.41 7.60 -0.61
CA LEU A 57 0.43 6.24 -0.09
C LEU A 57 -0.95 5.91 0.47
N LEU A 58 -1.62 4.91 -0.09
CA LEU A 58 -2.87 4.37 0.41
C LEU A 58 -2.61 2.97 0.97
N VAL A 59 -3.01 2.72 2.21
CA VAL A 59 -2.88 1.40 2.82
C VAL A 59 -4.26 0.84 3.11
N LEU A 60 -4.54 -0.31 2.52
CA LEU A 60 -5.78 -1.05 2.63
C LEU A 60 -5.55 -2.28 3.53
N PRO A 61 -6.44 -2.55 4.49
CA PRO A 61 -6.44 -3.83 5.19
C PRO A 61 -7.05 -4.92 4.30
N THR A 62 -6.90 -6.19 4.69
CA THR A 62 -7.60 -7.31 4.06
C THR A 62 -9.12 -7.15 4.14
N GLU A 63 -9.61 -6.59 5.25
CA GLU A 63 -11.03 -6.34 5.52
C GLU A 63 -11.20 -4.95 6.16
N GLY A 64 -12.23 -4.20 5.74
CA GLY A 64 -12.54 -2.88 6.28
C GLY A 64 -12.06 -1.71 5.41
N GLY A 65 -12.03 -0.51 6.01
CA GLY A 65 -11.64 0.74 5.34
C GLY A 65 -10.13 1.04 5.40
N PRO A 66 -9.64 2.04 4.65
CA PRO A 66 -8.22 2.36 4.58
C PRO A 66 -7.61 2.68 5.95
N VAL A 67 -6.44 2.10 6.22
CA VAL A 67 -5.65 2.27 7.45
C VAL A 67 -4.77 3.52 7.38
N LEU A 68 -4.30 3.89 6.18
CA LEU A 68 -3.50 5.09 5.90
C LEU A 68 -3.86 5.65 4.53
N GLY A 69 -3.60 6.95 4.32
CA GLY A 69 -3.79 7.60 3.02
C GLY A 69 -5.21 8.11 2.75
N GLN A 70 -5.98 8.40 3.79
CA GLN A 70 -7.29 9.05 3.63
C GLN A 70 -7.12 10.46 3.01
N GLY A 71 -8.10 10.89 2.22
CA GLY A 71 -8.06 12.16 1.49
C GLY A 71 -7.52 12.02 0.06
N PRO A 72 -6.45 12.71 -0.37
CA PRO A 72 -6.03 12.74 -1.78
C PRO A 72 -5.65 11.37 -2.35
N ALA A 73 -5.00 10.50 -1.56
CA ALA A 73 -4.62 9.17 -2.01
C ALA A 73 -5.83 8.25 -2.16
N GLU A 74 -6.77 8.28 -1.21
CA GLU A 74 -8.05 7.57 -1.30
C GLU A 74 -8.91 8.07 -2.47
N GLN A 75 -9.01 9.39 -2.66
CA GLN A 75 -9.76 9.97 -3.77
C GLN A 75 -9.16 9.54 -5.12
N LEU A 76 -7.85 9.64 -5.29
CA LEU A 76 -7.18 9.23 -6.52
C LEU A 76 -7.36 7.74 -6.80
N TYR A 77 -7.33 6.90 -5.76
CA TYR A 77 -7.62 5.48 -5.89
C TYR A 77 -9.06 5.23 -6.32
N ASN A 78 -10.04 5.88 -5.68
CA ASN A 78 -11.45 5.73 -6.03
C ASN A 78 -11.74 6.22 -7.47
N ASP A 79 -11.13 7.33 -7.89
CA ASP A 79 -11.21 7.84 -9.26
C ASP A 79 -10.61 6.82 -10.24
N TYR A 80 -9.44 6.25 -9.91
CA TYR A 80 -8.84 5.16 -10.68
C TYR A 80 -9.77 3.94 -10.78
N LEU A 81 -10.37 3.49 -9.68
CA LEU A 81 -11.32 2.35 -9.66
C LEU A 81 -12.56 2.62 -10.53
N SER A 82 -13.06 3.85 -10.50
CA SER A 82 -14.27 4.25 -11.25
C SER A 82 -14.05 4.22 -12.77
N THR A 83 -12.81 4.44 -13.21
CA THR A 83 -12.43 4.48 -14.63
C THR A 83 -11.77 3.19 -15.11
N ASN A 84 -11.17 2.42 -14.20
CA ASN A 84 -10.33 1.27 -14.51
C ASN A 84 -10.75 0.01 -13.74
N THR A 85 -12.07 -0.24 -13.68
CA THR A 85 -12.64 -1.35 -12.89
C THR A 85 -12.11 -2.72 -13.32
N ALA A 86 -11.69 -2.88 -14.59
CA ALA A 86 -11.01 -4.08 -15.09
C ALA A 86 -9.50 -4.09 -14.76
N ALA A 87 -8.81 -2.95 -14.79
CA ALA A 87 -7.36 -2.89 -14.67
C ALA A 87 -6.85 -3.12 -13.24
N VAL A 88 -7.73 -3.02 -12.24
CA VAL A 88 -7.41 -3.35 -10.83
C VAL A 88 -7.13 -4.85 -10.68
N VAL A 89 -7.80 -5.68 -11.49
CA VAL A 89 -7.55 -7.13 -11.57
C VAL A 89 -6.25 -7.41 -12.32
N GLU A 90 -5.91 -6.57 -13.29
CA GLU A 90 -4.68 -6.69 -14.10
C GLU A 90 -3.45 -6.07 -13.44
N GLN A 91 -3.63 -5.35 -12.34
CA GLN A 91 -2.54 -4.68 -11.64
C GLN A 91 -1.57 -5.69 -11.04
N THR A 92 -0.29 -5.56 -11.39
CA THR A 92 0.75 -6.45 -10.90
C THR A 92 1.10 -6.11 -9.46
N TRP A 93 0.52 -6.85 -8.52
CA TRP A 93 0.83 -6.75 -7.10
C TRP A 93 2.19 -7.39 -6.81
N GLN A 94 3.06 -6.66 -6.13
CA GLN A 94 4.39 -7.11 -5.74
C GLN A 94 4.42 -7.39 -4.25
N PRO A 95 5.04 -8.50 -3.79
CA PRO A 95 5.21 -8.75 -2.37
C PRO A 95 6.11 -7.67 -1.74
N LEU A 96 5.70 -7.21 -0.56
CA LEU A 96 6.53 -6.40 0.32
C LEU A 96 7.17 -7.35 1.33
N GLY A 97 8.49 -7.54 1.21
CA GLY A 97 9.31 -8.35 2.10
C GLY A 97 10.22 -7.48 2.94
#